data_AF-A0A962G3E0-F1
#
_entry.id   AF-A0A962G3E0-F1
#
_cell.length_a   1.000
_cell.length_b   1.000
_cell.length_c   1.000
_cell.angle_alpha   90.00
_cell.angle_beta   90.00
_cell.angle_gamma   90.00
#
_symmetry.space_group_name_H-M   'P 1'
#
loop_
_entity.id
_entity.type
_entity.pdbx_description
1 polymer ?
#
loop_
_entity_poly.entity_id
_entity_poly.type
_entity_poly.pdbx_seq_one_letter_code
_entity_poly.pdbx_strand_id
1 'polypeptide(L)'
;TAGRLHTQQGLMDELGKVRRVLAKLDPSAPHEVLQVIDGTTGQNAINQVRQFQKAAGVSGLIVTKLDGSAKGGVIFALAREFGLPIRYVGLGEGVHDLRAFDPYAFVDALLPDSLISR
;
A
#
# COMPACT_ATOMS: atom_id res chain seq x y z
N THR A 1 15.06 4.85 16.23
CA THR A 1 15.64 4.39 17.51
C THR A 1 15.50 2.88 17.60
N ALA A 2 16.48 2.18 18.19
CA ALA A 2 16.61 0.72 18.20
C ALA A 2 15.35 -0.08 18.64
N GLY A 3 14.40 0.56 19.35
CA GLY A 3 13.12 -0.05 19.74
C GLY A 3 12.10 -0.30 18.63
N ARG A 4 12.19 0.37 17.46
CA ARG A 4 11.30 0.06 16.32
C ARG A 4 11.69 -1.22 15.58
N LEU A 5 12.97 -1.59 15.62
CA LEU A 5 13.47 -2.72 14.82
C LEU A 5 13.14 -4.06 15.49
N HIS A 6 13.28 -4.16 16.81
CA HIS A 6 12.87 -5.34 17.58
C HIS A 6 11.35 -5.55 17.55
N THR A 7 10.57 -4.47 17.64
CA THR A 7 9.10 -4.52 17.53
C THR A 7 8.66 -4.87 16.10
N GLN A 8 9.37 -4.38 15.08
CA GLN A 8 9.16 -4.80 13.69
C GLN A 8 9.45 -6.28 13.50
N GLN A 9 10.55 -6.82 14.03
CA GLN A 9 10.89 -8.24 13.88
C GLN A 9 9.82 -9.15 14.51
N GLY A 10 9.42 -8.86 15.76
CA GLY A 10 8.37 -9.62 16.44
C GLY A 10 7.05 -9.59 15.67
N LEU A 11 6.64 -8.41 15.18
CA LEU A 11 5.46 -8.28 14.34
C LEU A 11 5.59 -9.10 13.04
N MET A 12 6.73 -9.05 12.36
CA MET A 12 6.94 -9.80 11.12
C MET A 12 6.85 -11.31 11.35
N ASP A 13 7.42 -11.81 12.47
CA ASP A 13 7.36 -13.22 12.84
C ASP A 13 5.93 -13.67 13.15
N GLU A 14 5.15 -12.81 13.83
CA GLU A 14 3.72 -13.04 14.10
C GLU A 14 2.89 -13.09 12.82
N LEU A 15 3.07 -12.12 11.91
CA LEU A 15 2.37 -12.12 10.62
C LEU A 15 2.70 -13.36 9.79
N GLY A 16 3.97 -13.76 9.75
CA GLY A 16 4.40 -14.99 9.10
C GLY A 16 3.79 -16.24 9.75
N LYS A 17 3.62 -16.25 11.08
CA LYS A 17 2.93 -17.33 11.80
C LYS A 17 1.45 -17.38 11.43
N VAL A 18 0.74 -16.25 11.42
CA VAL A 18 -0.68 -16.18 11.02
C VAL A 18 -0.86 -16.76 9.63
N ARG A 19 -0.05 -16.33 8.65
CA ARG A 19 -0.08 -16.89 7.28
C ARG A 19 0.10 -18.41 7.27
N ARG A 20 1.09 -18.94 8.01
CA ARG A 20 1.33 -20.39 8.10
C ARG A 20 0.16 -21.14 8.74
N VAL A 21 -0.51 -20.55 9.73
CA VAL A 21 -1.67 -21.17 10.38
C VAL A 21 -2.86 -21.22 9.43
N LEU A 22 -3.16 -20.13 8.71
CA LEU A 22 -4.22 -20.09 7.71
C LEU A 22 -3.98 -21.13 6.60
N ALA A 23 -2.76 -21.22 6.09
CA ALA A 23 -2.37 -22.16 5.04
C ALA A 23 -2.52 -23.65 5.44
N LYS A 24 -2.53 -23.98 6.75
CA LYS A 24 -2.80 -25.34 7.22
C LYS A 24 -4.27 -25.74 7.10
N LEU A 25 -5.17 -24.76 7.20
CA LEU A 25 -6.62 -24.98 7.09
C LEU A 25 -7.08 -24.92 5.64
N ASP A 26 -6.50 -24.00 4.87
CA ASP A 26 -6.77 -23.80 3.45
C ASP A 26 -5.47 -23.43 2.72
N PRO A 27 -4.95 -24.27 1.82
CA PRO A 27 -3.73 -23.99 1.07
C PRO A 27 -3.77 -22.70 0.22
N SER A 28 -4.97 -22.22 -0.12
CA SER A 28 -5.17 -20.96 -0.85
C SER A 28 -5.24 -19.72 0.05
N ALA A 29 -5.31 -19.90 1.37
CA ALA A 29 -5.38 -18.81 2.33
C ALA A 29 -4.00 -18.25 2.73
N PRO A 30 -3.89 -16.94 3.02
CA PRO A 30 -4.93 -15.91 2.81
C PRO A 30 -5.13 -15.59 1.31
N HIS A 31 -6.40 -15.45 0.89
CA HIS A 31 -6.76 -15.10 -0.49
C HIS A 31 -6.23 -13.72 -0.91
N GLU A 32 -6.13 -12.79 0.04
CA GLU A 32 -5.59 -11.46 -0.18
C GLU A 32 -4.93 -10.94 1.09
N VAL A 33 -3.79 -10.26 0.93
CA VAL A 33 -3.07 -9.58 2.00
C VAL A 33 -2.90 -8.12 1.57
N LEU A 34 -3.76 -7.25 2.11
CA LEU A 34 -3.75 -5.82 1.80
C LEU A 34 -2.93 -5.06 2.84
N GLN A 35 -1.92 -4.33 2.39
CA GLN A 35 -1.15 -3.44 3.24
C GLN A 35 -1.62 -2.00 3.08
N VAL A 36 -1.98 -1.38 4.20
CA VAL A 36 -2.34 0.04 4.26
C VAL A 36 -1.07 0.89 4.38
N ILE A 37 -0.93 1.85 3.48
CA ILE A 37 0.22 2.74 3.37
C ILE A 37 -0.26 4.18 3.49
N ASP A 38 0.42 4.96 4.33
CA ASP A 38 0.24 6.40 4.39
C ASP A 38 1.00 7.05 3.22
N GLY A 39 0.25 7.68 2.31
CA GLY A 39 0.80 8.30 1.09
C GLY A 39 1.75 9.47 1.35
N THR A 40 1.79 10.02 2.56
CA THR A 40 2.69 11.11 2.94
C THR A 40 4.10 10.65 3.31
N THR A 41 4.33 9.34 3.44
CA THR A 41 5.55 8.80 4.05
C THR A 41 6.71 8.52 3.07
N GLY A 42 6.50 8.72 1.76
CA GLY A 42 7.56 8.66 0.74
C GLY A 42 8.38 7.36 0.77
N GLN A 43 9.71 7.46 0.96
CA GLN A 43 10.61 6.29 1.00
C GLN A 43 10.34 5.35 2.18
N ASN A 44 9.74 5.83 3.27
CA ASN A 44 9.39 4.97 4.40
C ASN A 44 8.33 3.94 4.00
N ALA A 45 7.38 4.32 3.13
CA ALA A 45 6.38 3.39 2.58
C ALA A 45 7.04 2.23 1.84
N ILE A 46 8.04 2.52 1.00
CA ILE A 46 8.75 1.50 0.21
C ILE A 46 9.43 0.48 1.14
N ASN A 47 10.15 0.96 2.15
CA ASN A 47 10.81 0.06 3.10
C ASN A 47 9.80 -0.79 3.89
N GLN A 48 8.67 -0.19 4.27
CA GLN A 48 7.61 -0.91 4.97
C GLN A 48 6.96 -1.99 4.10
N VAL A 49 6.68 -1.70 2.82
CA VAL A 49 6.13 -2.69 1.88
C VAL A 49 7.10 -3.85 1.69
N ARG A 50 8.40 -3.55 1.51
CA ARG A 50 9.42 -4.60 1.37
C ARG A 50 9.47 -5.55 2.56
N GLN A 51 9.38 -5.02 3.79
CA GLN A 51 9.41 -5.83 5.01
C GLN A 51 8.15 -6.70 5.14
N PHE A 52 6.97 -6.09 4.97
CA PHE A 52 5.71 -6.82 5.10
C PHE A 52 5.48 -7.82 3.97
N GLN A 53 5.89 -7.52 2.74
CA GLN A 53 5.79 -8.46 1.62
C GLN A 53 6.60 -9.73 1.90
N LYS A 54 7.81 -9.60 2.46
CA LYS A 54 8.64 -10.74 2.87
C LYS A 54 8.00 -11.57 3.98
N ALA A 55 7.41 -10.92 4.98
CA ALA A 55 6.86 -11.60 6.16
C ALA A 55 5.47 -12.20 5.93
N ALA A 56 4.56 -11.41 5.35
CA ALA A 56 3.13 -11.70 5.26
C ALA A 56 2.66 -12.07 3.85
N GLY A 57 3.47 -11.84 2.81
CA GLY A 57 3.07 -12.11 1.43
C GLY A 57 2.03 -11.12 0.91
N VAL A 58 2.28 -9.82 1.09
CA VAL A 58 1.41 -8.73 0.61
C VAL A 58 1.10 -8.92 -0.88
N SER A 59 -0.19 -8.92 -1.22
CA SER A 59 -0.71 -9.12 -2.57
C SER A 59 -1.37 -7.88 -3.17
N GLY A 60 -1.62 -6.86 -2.36
CA GLY A 60 -2.18 -5.59 -2.81
C GLY A 60 -1.98 -4.47 -1.78
N LEU A 61 -2.18 -3.23 -2.24
CA LEU A 61 -1.94 -2.03 -1.45
C LEU A 61 -3.21 -1.20 -1.30
N ILE A 62 -3.33 -0.53 -0.16
CA ILE A 62 -4.27 0.56 0.08
C ILE A 62 -3.44 1.80 0.38
N VAL A 63 -3.64 2.90 -0.35
CA VAL A 63 -2.87 4.14 -0.12
C VAL A 63 -3.79 5.23 0.41
N THR A 64 -3.55 5.69 1.64
CA THR A 64 -4.39 6.71 2.29
C THR A 64 -3.74 8.09 2.23
N LYS A 65 -4.51 9.12 2.61
CA LYS A 65 -4.09 10.53 2.67
C LYS A 65 -3.62 11.09 1.32
N LEU A 66 -4.31 10.73 0.24
CA LEU A 66 -4.02 11.20 -1.12
C LEU A 66 -4.76 12.48 -1.52
N ASP A 67 -5.49 13.06 -0.58
CA ASP A 67 -6.22 14.32 -0.64
C ASP A 67 -5.36 15.59 -0.90
N GLY A 68 -4.03 15.46 -0.95
CA GLY A 68 -3.11 16.58 -1.16
C GLY A 68 -2.39 16.57 -2.52
N SER A 69 -2.20 17.76 -3.10
CA SER A 69 -1.68 17.97 -4.46
C SER A 69 -0.25 17.48 -4.74
N ALA A 70 0.57 17.25 -3.71
CA ALA A 70 1.98 16.82 -3.87
C ALA A 70 2.22 15.32 -3.60
N LYS A 71 1.16 14.52 -3.41
CA LYS A 71 1.27 13.20 -2.75
C LYS A 71 1.24 12.01 -3.72
N GLY A 72 1.11 12.24 -5.03
CA GLY A 72 1.03 11.16 -6.03
C GLY A 72 2.34 10.39 -6.28
N GLY A 73 3.50 10.98 -5.94
CA GLY A 73 4.82 10.38 -6.24
C GLY A 73 5.05 9.01 -5.59
N VAL A 74 4.49 8.76 -4.40
CA VAL A 74 4.62 7.48 -3.71
C VAL A 74 3.93 6.34 -4.47
N ILE A 75 2.80 6.61 -5.13
CA ILE A 75 2.06 5.61 -5.92
C ILE A 75 2.93 5.09 -7.06
N PHE A 76 3.56 6.00 -7.81
CA PHE A 76 4.47 5.60 -8.90
C PHE A 76 5.69 4.84 -8.38
N ALA A 77 6.25 5.27 -7.24
CA ALA A 77 7.40 4.59 -6.65
C ALA A 77 7.06 3.16 -6.19
N LEU A 78 5.91 2.97 -5.54
CA LEU A 78 5.41 1.66 -5.10
C LEU A 78 5.10 0.75 -6.30
N ALA A 79 4.41 1.29 -7.31
CA ALA A 79 4.07 0.55 -8.52
C ALA A 79 5.33 0.07 -9.25
N ARG A 80 6.33 0.96 -9.40
CA ARG A 80 7.60 0.64 -10.06
C ARG A 80 8.42 -0.40 -9.31
N GLU A 81 8.47 -0.32 -7.98
CA GLU A 81 9.31 -1.19 -7.16
C GLU A 81 8.71 -2.59 -6.98
N PHE A 82 7.40 -2.69 -6.77
CA PHE A 82 6.78 -3.94 -6.30
C PHE A 82 5.82 -4.58 -7.31
N GLY A 83 5.30 -3.83 -8.29
CA GLY A 83 4.29 -4.33 -9.23
C GLY A 83 2.98 -4.80 -8.56
N LEU A 84 2.74 -4.43 -7.30
CA LEU A 84 1.55 -4.81 -6.55
C LEU A 84 0.36 -3.93 -6.97
N PRO A 85 -0.84 -4.51 -7.13
CA PRO A 85 -2.03 -3.72 -7.42
C PRO A 85 -2.38 -2.82 -6.23
N ILE A 86 -2.60 -1.53 -6.51
CA ILE A 86 -3.28 -0.64 -5.58
C ILE A 86 -4.76 -0.91 -5.74
N ARG A 87 -5.40 -1.40 -4.67
CA ARG A 87 -6.83 -1.76 -4.67
C ARG A 87 -7.70 -0.56 -4.32
N TYR A 88 -7.29 0.20 -3.31
CA TYR A 88 -8.06 1.31 -2.78
C TYR A 88 -7.18 2.52 -2.48
N VAL A 89 -7.81 3.69 -2.53
CA VAL A 89 -7.21 4.97 -2.15
C VAL A 89 -8.10 5.70 -1.16
N GLY A 90 -7.50 6.30 -0.14
CA GLY A 90 -8.17 7.16 0.84
C GLY A 90 -7.97 8.63 0.47
N LEU A 91 -9.07 9.31 0.11
CA LEU A 91 -9.09 10.69 -0.39
C LEU A 91 -9.60 11.72 0.64
N GLY A 92 -9.74 11.32 1.90
CA GLY A 92 -10.30 12.13 2.96
C GLY A 92 -10.44 11.35 4.27
N GLU A 93 -11.18 11.90 5.23
CA GLU A 93 -11.35 11.36 6.58
C GLU A 93 -12.66 10.58 6.78
N GLY A 94 -13.63 10.77 5.88
CA GLY A 94 -14.94 10.13 5.95
C GLY A 94 -14.91 8.67 5.51
N VAL A 95 -15.89 7.88 5.96
CA VAL A 95 -16.04 6.46 5.58
C VAL A 95 -16.25 6.26 4.07
N HIS A 96 -16.78 7.28 3.39
CA HIS A 96 -17.01 7.28 1.95
C HIS A 96 -15.79 7.72 1.13
N ASP A 97 -14.71 8.14 1.79
CA ASP A 97 -13.50 8.63 1.12
C ASP A 97 -12.51 7.51 0.78
N LEU A 98 -12.78 6.26 1.20
CA LEU A 98 -12.08 5.08 0.72
C LEU A 98 -12.73 4.62 -0.59
N ARG A 99 -12.03 4.79 -1.70
CA ARG A 99 -12.52 4.47 -3.05
C ARG A 99 -11.66 3.41 -3.70
N ALA A 100 -12.24 2.62 -4.61
CA ALA A 100 -11.45 1.76 -5.48
C ALA A 100 -10.47 2.60 -6.29
N PHE A 101 -9.25 2.10 -6.47
CA PHE A 101 -8.23 2.83 -7.23
C PHE A 101 -8.53 2.74 -8.73
N ASP A 102 -8.70 3.90 -9.34
CA ASP A 102 -8.76 4.06 -10.79
C ASP A 102 -7.48 4.74 -11.27
N PRO A 103 -6.59 4.03 -11.99
CA PRO A 103 -5.32 4.60 -12.45
C PRO A 103 -5.51 5.71 -13.48
N TYR A 104 -6.58 5.69 -14.29
CA TYR A 104 -6.85 6.72 -15.28
C TYR A 104 -7.32 8.00 -14.59
N ALA A 105 -8.33 7.90 -13.73
CA ALA A 105 -8.82 9.05 -12.97
C ALA A 105 -7.72 9.65 -12.07
N PHE A 106 -6.81 8.81 -11.55
CA PHE A 106 -5.67 9.28 -10.78
C PHE A 106 -4.66 10.10 -11.62
N VAL A 107 -4.33 9.63 -12.83
CA VAL A 107 -3.42 10.35 -13.73
C VAL A 107 -4.07 11.64 -14.23
N ASP A 108 -5.35 11.60 -14.60
CA ASP A 108 -6.11 12.77 -15.04
C ASP A 108 -6.16 13.86 -13.96
N ALA A 109 -6.37 13.48 -12.69
CA ALA A 109 -6.36 14.41 -11.58
C ALA A 109 -4.96 14.97 -11.25
N LEU A 110 -3.89 14.29 -11.65
CA LEU A 110 -2.51 14.69 -11.36
C LEU A 110 -1.94 15.63 -12.43
N LEU A 111 -2.36 15.47 -13.68
CA LEU A 111 -1.83 16.25 -14.80
C LEU A 111 -2.69 17.51 -15.02
N PRO A 112 -2.09 18.72 -15.09
CA PRO A 112 -2.84 19.92 -15.45
C PRO A 112 -3.43 19.82 -16.86
N ASP A 113 -4.60 20.41 -17.07
CA ASP A 113 -5.31 20.45 -18.37
C ASP A 113 -4.43 20.97 -19.53
N SER A 114 -3.46 21.83 -19.21
CA SER A 114 -2.50 22.40 -20.16
C SER A 114 -1.53 21.37 -20.76
N LEU A 115 -1.36 20.21 -20.13
CA LEU A 115 -0.58 19.08 -20.67
C LEU A 115 -1.42 18.11 -21.50
N ILE A 116 -2.74 18.11 -21.34
CA ILE A 116 -3.67 17.17 -22.01
C ILE A 116 -4.18 17.75 -23.34
N SER A 117 -4.16 19.08 -23.50
CA SER A 117 -4.58 19.77 -24.73
C SER A 117 -3.41 20.03 -25.70
N ARG A 118 -2.91 18.98 -26.37
CA ARG A 118 -2.08 19.09 -27.59
C ARG A 118 -2.45 18.03 -28.62
#